data_AF-A0A8X6MZR9-F1
#
_entry.id   AF-A0A8X6MZR9-F1
#
_cell.length_a   1.000
_cell.length_b   1.000
_cell.length_c   1.000
_cell.angle_alpha   90.00
_cell.angle_beta   90.00
_cell.angle_gamma   90.00
#
_symmetry.space_group_name_H-M   'P 1'
#
loop_
_entity.id
_entity.type
_entity.pdbx_description
1 polymer ?
#
loop_
_entity_poly.entity_id
_entity_poly.type
_entity_poly.pdbx_seq_one_letter_code
_entity_poly.pdbx_strand_id
1 'polypeptide(L)'
;MLRTSQNQFPPAQIGDTVRIQVPDVDRGRTDNRNVLAVVVGIEDSDFYKLANENGTLKQLYTLNKFKICKEKLLSIDKISFQEILLREAAAANSRSEKQGSLMQFKVS
;
A
#
# COMPACT_ATOMS: atom_id res chain seq x y z
N MET A 1 -17.27 23.35 -24.52
CA MET A 1 -15.82 23.20 -24.28
C MET A 1 -15.63 22.51 -22.93
N LEU A 2 -15.43 21.19 -22.91
CA LEU A 2 -15.08 20.49 -21.67
C LEU A 2 -13.58 20.65 -21.49
N ARG A 3 -13.16 21.48 -20.52
CA ARG A 3 -11.78 21.47 -20.03
C ARG A 3 -11.57 20.11 -19.36
N THR A 4 -11.11 19.14 -20.13
CA THR A 4 -10.55 17.92 -19.58
C THR A 4 -9.26 18.33 -18.91
N SER A 5 -9.34 18.63 -17.62
CA SER A 5 -8.18 18.68 -16.74
C SER A 5 -7.60 17.27 -16.75
N GLN A 6 -6.77 16.98 -17.76
CA GLN A 6 -5.78 15.93 -17.73
C GLN A 6 -4.81 16.38 -16.64
N ASN A 7 -5.23 16.21 -15.39
CA ASN A 7 -4.35 16.20 -14.25
C ASN A 7 -3.47 14.98 -14.49
N GLN A 8 -2.45 15.16 -15.33
CA GLN A 8 -1.37 14.23 -15.54
C GLN A 8 -0.71 14.14 -14.18
N PHE A 9 -1.20 13.22 -13.35
CA PHE A 9 -0.52 12.87 -12.13
C PHE A 9 0.89 12.46 -12.56
N PRO A 10 1.94 13.07 -11.99
CA PRO A 10 3.29 12.69 -12.36
C PRO A 10 3.44 11.17 -12.16
N PRO A 11 4.10 10.48 -13.10
CA PRO A 11 4.32 9.05 -12.95
C PRO A 11 5.09 8.79 -11.66
N ALA A 12 4.67 7.78 -10.90
CA ALA A 12 5.35 7.42 -9.67
C ALA A 12 6.75 6.87 -10.00
N GLN A 13 7.76 7.25 -9.23
CA GLN A 13 9.12 6.75 -9.41
C GLN A 13 9.45 5.67 -8.36
N ILE A 14 10.40 4.80 -8.68
CA ILE A 14 10.90 3.81 -7.72
C ILE A 14 11.48 4.56 -6.51
N GLY A 15 11.05 4.16 -5.31
CA GLY A 15 11.38 4.83 -4.04
C GLY A 15 10.38 5.88 -3.57
N ASP A 16 9.36 6.22 -4.38
CA ASP A 16 8.28 7.09 -3.92
C ASP A 16 7.36 6.38 -2.94
N THR A 17 6.97 7.08 -1.88
CA THR A 17 5.93 6.63 -0.96
C THR A 17 4.56 6.87 -1.57
N VAL A 18 3.71 5.85 -1.58
CA VAL A 18 2.36 5.88 -2.09
C VAL A 18 1.36 5.41 -1.04
N ARG A 19 0.13 5.89 -1.15
CA ARG A 19 -1.01 5.54 -0.31
C ARG A 19 -2.06 4.83 -1.12
N ILE A 20 -2.33 3.58 -0.76
CA ILE A 20 -3.36 2.75 -1.36
C ILE A 20 -4.61 2.85 -0.47
N GLN A 21 -5.77 3.13 -1.06
CA GLN A 21 -7.04 3.07 -0.32
C GLN A 21 -7.57 1.64 -0.36
N VAL A 22 -7.84 1.08 0.81
CA VAL A 22 -8.42 -0.27 0.92
C VAL A 22 -9.94 -0.15 0.74
N PRO A 23 -10.54 -0.86 -0.22
CA PRO A 23 -11.99 -0.85 -0.40
C PRO A 23 -12.68 -1.52 0.79
N ASP A 24 -13.93 -1.14 1.06
CA ASP A 24 -14.66 -1.60 2.25
C ASP A 24 -14.83 -3.14 2.29
N VAL A 25 -14.92 -3.79 1.12
CA VAL A 25 -15.00 -5.26 0.99
C VAL A 25 -13.75 -5.99 1.50
N ASP A 26 -12.59 -5.32 1.45
CA ASP A 26 -11.30 -5.85 1.92
C ASP A 26 -10.92 -5.37 3.30
N ARG A 27 -11.80 -4.58 3.92
CA ARG A 27 -11.57 -3.94 5.21
C ARG A 27 -12.17 -4.77 6.34
N GLY A 28 -11.32 -5.26 7.23
CA GLY A 28 -11.72 -5.74 8.55
C GLY A 28 -12.19 -4.60 9.44
N ARG A 29 -12.97 -4.91 10.48
CA ARG A 29 -13.57 -3.92 11.40
C ARG A 29 -12.57 -2.92 12.00
N THR A 30 -11.32 -3.32 12.16
CA THR A 30 -10.25 -2.52 12.80
C THR A 30 -9.22 -2.02 11.79
N ASP A 31 -9.35 -2.35 10.51
CA ASP A 31 -8.29 -2.07 9.54
C ASP A 31 -8.26 -0.60 9.14
N ASN A 32 -7.04 -0.05 9.09
CA ASN A 32 -6.76 1.28 8.59
C ASN A 32 -7.24 1.41 7.14
N ARG A 33 -7.89 2.54 6.83
CA ARG A 33 -8.43 2.83 5.47
C ARG A 33 -7.34 2.99 4.40
N ASN A 34 -6.08 3.09 4.82
CA ASN A 34 -4.97 3.47 3.99
C ASN A 34 -3.78 2.56 4.28
N VAL A 35 -3.23 1.94 3.24
CA VAL A 35 -1.96 1.24 3.30
C VAL A 35 -0.89 2.15 2.71
N LEU A 36 0.20 2.34 3.46
CA LEU A 36 1.41 3.00 2.97
C LEU A 36 2.31 1.95 2.33
N ALA A 37 2.81 2.24 1.14
CA ALA A 37 3.75 1.41 0.43
C ALA A 37 4.76 2.29 -0.32
N VAL A 38 5.83 1.69 -0.81
CA VAL A 38 6.88 2.28 -1.62
C VAL A 38 6.86 1.59 -2.98
N VAL A 39 7.05 2.35 -4.05
CA VAL A 39 7.21 1.78 -5.39
C VAL A 39 8.57 1.08 -5.47
N VAL A 40 8.58 -0.22 -5.71
CA VAL A 40 9.81 -1.03 -5.82
C VAL A 40 10.14 -1.42 -7.25
N GLY A 41 9.16 -1.37 -8.15
CA GLY A 41 9.35 -1.71 -9.55
C GLY A 41 8.18 -1.24 -10.42
N ILE A 42 8.44 -1.18 -11.72
CA ILE A 42 7.48 -0.80 -12.74
C ILE A 42 7.59 -1.88 -13.83
N GLU A 43 6.52 -2.64 -14.07
CA GLU A 43 6.50 -3.75 -15.04
C GLU A 43 6.14 -3.24 -16.43
N ASP A 44 4.93 -2.70 -16.58
CA ASP A 44 4.52 -1.91 -17.74
C ASP A 44 4.31 -0.47 -17.31
N SER A 45 4.31 0.48 -18.25
CA SER A 45 4.23 1.93 -17.95
C SER A 45 3.07 2.34 -17.02
N ASP A 46 2.06 1.50 -16.86
CA ASP A 46 0.92 1.71 -15.95
C ASP A 46 0.86 0.74 -14.75
N PHE A 47 1.70 -0.30 -14.68
CA PHE A 47 1.67 -1.32 -13.63
C PHE A 47 2.88 -1.20 -12.68
N TYR A 48 2.58 -0.85 -11.44
CA TYR A 48 3.56 -0.60 -10.38
C TYR A 48 3.56 -1.74 -9.36
N LYS A 49 4.76 -2.22 -9.02
CA LYS A 49 5.01 -3.10 -7.88
C LYS A 49 5.22 -2.24 -6.64
N LEU A 50 4.44 -2.53 -5.61
CA LEU A 50 4.43 -1.77 -4.36
C LEU A 50 4.86 -2.69 -3.21
N ALA A 51 5.69 -2.19 -2.31
CA ALA A 51 6.11 -2.92 -1.11
C ALA A 51 6.04 -2.05 0.13
N ASN A 52 5.77 -2.65 1.28
CA ASN A 52 5.84 -1.99 2.57
C ASN A 52 6.79 -2.75 3.52
N GLU A 53 6.88 -2.29 4.76
CA GLU A 53 7.67 -2.93 5.81
C GLU A 53 7.24 -4.38 6.10
N ASN A 54 5.97 -4.72 5.86
CA ASN A 54 5.45 -6.06 6.06
C ASN A 54 5.74 -7.00 4.88
N GLY A 55 5.80 -6.46 3.66
CA GLY A 55 6.01 -7.26 2.46
C GLY A 55 5.75 -6.53 1.15
N THR A 56 6.06 -7.19 0.06
CA THR A 56 5.75 -6.77 -1.31
C THR A 56 4.35 -7.23 -1.67
N LEU A 57 3.52 -6.31 -2.17
CA LEU A 57 2.17 -6.64 -2.60
C LEU A 57 2.22 -7.54 -3.82
N LYS A 58 1.54 -8.69 -3.73
CA LYS A 58 1.47 -9.68 -4.82
C LYS A 58 0.79 -9.12 -6.09
N GLN A 59 -0.13 -8.17 -5.93
CA GLN A 59 -0.86 -7.57 -7.02
C GLN A 59 -0.17 -6.29 -7.52
N LEU A 60 -0.20 -6.07 -8.83
CA LEU A 60 0.24 -4.82 -9.46
C LEU A 60 -0.84 -3.74 -9.32
N TYR A 61 -0.42 -2.50 -9.16
CA TYR A 61 -1.31 -1.35 -9.01
C TYR A 61 -1.09 -0.34 -10.11
N THR A 62 -2.17 0.30 -10.54
CA THR A 62 -2.11 1.44 -11.46
C THR A 62 -2.15 2.76 -10.70
N LEU A 63 -1.67 3.85 -11.33
CA LEU A 63 -1.65 5.19 -10.70
C LEU A 63 -3.03 5.66 -10.21
N ASN A 64 -4.12 5.14 -10.77
CA ASN A 64 -5.47 5.48 -10.32
C ASN A 64 -5.88 4.78 -9.00
N LYS A 65 -5.16 3.74 -8.59
CA LYS A 65 -5.47 2.94 -7.39
C LYS A 65 -4.73 3.42 -6.14
N PHE A 66 -3.74 4.28 -6.28
CA PHE A 66 -2.98 4.85 -5.17
C PHE A 66 -2.75 6.35 -5.36
N LYS A 67 -2.29 7.02 -4.30
CA LYS A 67 -1.87 8.42 -4.34
C LYS A 67 -0.41 8.54 -3.93
N ILE A 68 0.38 9.23 -4.73
CA ILE A 68 1.77 9.53 -4.40
C ILE A 68 1.81 10.53 -3.25
N CYS A 69 2.64 10.26 -2.25
CA CYS A 69 2.93 11.18 -1.16
C CYS A 69 4.16 12.00 -1.51
N LYS A 70 4.08 13.32 -1.32
CA LYS A 70 5.25 14.21 -1.46
C LYS A 70 6.30 13.97 -0.36
N GLU A 71 5.85 13.46 0.78
CA GLU A 71 6.70 13.12 1.91
C GLU A 71 7.11 11.65 1.86
N LYS A 72 8.40 11.40 2.08
CA LYS A 72 8.95 10.05 2.21
C LYS A 72 8.69 9.53 3.62
N LEU A 73 7.52 8.94 3.81
CA LEU A 73 7.14 8.33 5.10
C LEU A 73 7.77 6.95 5.28
N LEU A 74 8.15 6.30 4.19
CA LEU A 74 8.77 4.97 4.17
C LEU A 74 10.09 4.99 3.40
N SER A 75 11.06 4.22 3.89
CA SER A 75 12.38 4.03 3.25
C SER A 75 12.43 2.69 2.54
N ILE A 76 13.04 2.65 1.35
CA ILE A 76 13.20 1.44 0.55
C ILE A 76 14.16 0.40 1.17
N ASP A 77 14.95 0.78 2.16
CA ASP A 77 15.79 -0.16 2.93
C ASP A 77 15.00 -0.94 4.00
N LYS A 78 13.83 -0.44 4.41
CA LYS A 78 13.03 -1.05 5.48
C LYS A 78 11.93 -1.99 4.98
N ILE A 79 11.74 -2.06 3.67
CA ILE A 79 10.68 -2.88 3.06
C ILE A 79 11.08 -4.35 3.01
N SER A 80 10.08 -5.21 3.18
CA SER A 80 10.25 -6.66 3.05
C SER A 80 9.91 -7.11 1.63
N PHE A 81 10.70 -8.03 1.08
CA PHE A 81 10.44 -8.65 -0.23
C PHE A 81 9.49 -9.84 -0.15
N GLN A 82 8.96 -10.18 1.04
CA GLN A 82 8.00 -11.25 1.20
C GLN A 82 6.67 -10.90 0.53
N GLU A 83 6.13 -11.79 -0.29
CA GLU A 83 4.85 -11.56 -0.96
C GLU A 83 3.68 -11.59 0.04
N ILE A 84 2.89 -10.51 0.07
CA ILE A 84 1.70 -10.39 0.92
C ILE A 84 0.51 -9.84 0.14
N LEU A 85 -0.70 -10.06 0.67
CA LEU A 85 -1.93 -9.48 0.15
C LEU A 85 -2.18 -8.07 0.74
N LEU A 86 -2.97 -7.26 0.03
CA LEU A 86 -3.33 -5.91 0.48
C LEU A 86 -4.01 -5.91 1.86
N ARG A 87 -4.87 -6.90 2.10
CA ARG A 87 -5.57 -7.07 3.38
C ARG A 87 -4.58 -7.36 4.52
N GLU A 88 -3.53 -8.14 4.26
CA GLU A 88 -2.50 -8.43 5.26
C GLU A 88 -1.68 -7.18 5.58
N ALA A 89 -1.32 -6.41 4.56
CA ALA A 89 -0.65 -5.11 4.75
C ALA A 89 -1.52 -4.12 5.55
N ALA A 90 -2.82 -4.07 5.28
CA ALA A 90 -3.78 -3.23 6.00
C ALA A 90 -3.94 -3.65 7.47
N ALA A 91 -4.06 -4.96 7.72
CA ALA A 91 -4.13 -5.51 9.07
C ALA A 91 -2.84 -5.26 9.86
N ALA A 92 -1.68 -5.34 9.21
CA ALA A 92 -0.39 -5.14 9.86
C ALA A 92 -0.12 -3.66 10.22
N ASN A 93 -0.49 -2.71 9.36
CA ASN A 93 -0.43 -1.28 9.70
C ASN A 93 -1.28 -0.96 10.94
N SER A 94 -2.42 -1.62 11.08
CA SER A 94 -3.33 -1.45 12.21
C SER A 94 -2.75 -2.01 13.52
N ARG A 95 -1.81 -2.96 13.45
CA ARG A 95 -1.11 -3.51 14.63
C ARG A 95 -0.05 -2.56 15.20
N SER A 96 0.57 -1.72 14.37
CA SER A 96 1.58 -0.76 14.82
C SER A 96 0.98 0.36 15.69
N GLU A 97 -0.29 0.73 15.45
CA GLU A 97 -1.01 1.73 16.26
C GLU A 97 -1.75 1.14 17.48
N LYS A 98 -1.70 -0.17 17.70
CA LYS A 98 -2.41 -0.82 18.81
C LYS A 98 -1.53 -1.83 19.54
N GLN A 99 -0.84 -1.34 20.57
CA GLN A 99 -0.81 -2.13 21.81
C GLN A 99 -2.26 -2.48 22.17
N GLY A 100 -2.64 -3.75 21.98
CA GLY A 100 -3.89 -4.30 22.50
C GLY A 100 -4.71 -5.13 21.50
N SER A 101 -4.65 -6.45 21.73
CA SER A 101 -5.58 -7.50 21.28
C SER A 101 -5.37 -7.99 19.84
N LEU A 102 -5.11 -9.28 19.55
CA LEU A 102 -5.50 -10.51 20.23
C LEU A 102 -4.50 -11.60 19.83
N MET A 103 -3.71 -12.08 20.79
CA MET A 103 -3.30 -13.48 20.79
C MET A 103 -4.58 -14.29 20.87
N GLN A 104 -4.94 -15.06 19.85
CA GLN A 104 -5.70 -16.30 20.00
C GLN A 104 -5.65 -17.07 18.67
N PHE A 105 -4.63 -17.90 18.50
CA PHE A 105 -4.82 -19.21 17.86
C PHE A 105 -3.92 -20.21 18.57
N LYS A 106 -4.43 -20.68 19.71
CA LYS A 106 -4.05 -21.99 20.25
C LYS A 106 -5.32 -22.83 20.24
N VAL A 107 -5.40 -23.70 19.25
CA VAL A 107 -6.35 -24.82 19.10
C VAL A 107 -5.50 -25.90 18.44
N SER A 108 -5.39 -27.12 18.93
CA SER A 108 -5.76 -27.78 20.18
C SER A 108 -4.81 -28.97 20.30
#